data_AF-A0AAP7A136-F1
#
_entry.id   AF-A0AAP7A136-F1
#
_cell.length_a   1.000
_cell.length_b   1.000
_cell.length_c   1.000
_cell.angle_alpha   90.00
_cell.angle_beta   90.00
_cell.angle_gamma   90.00
#
_symmetry.space_group_name_H-M   'P 1'
#
loop_
_entity.id
_entity.type
_entity.pdbx_description
1 polymer ?
#
loop_
_entity_poly.entity_id
_entity_poly.type
_entity_poly.pdbx_seq_one_letter_code
_entity_poly.pdbx_strand_id
1 'polypeptide(L)'
;MAWDIIRIPWTTYRGAEATERLPEVLLQLQDASTIAEAEQASSLIEMTVVVQGSLYEAAVPTVICLLSMIQRTTDAARPFMLELLVLIASGEPADSEKENGNARVAETCMREIARGTALYAHLLEYGRGAERLHCIDLLGLCAQRDRSLKERVRWMYRRVLQYENNERIREFLEYWLRELA
;
A
#
# COMPACT_ATOMS: atom_id res chain seq x y z
N MET A 1 -6.42 13.08 12.84
CA MET A 1 -6.72 12.29 14.05
C MET A 1 -6.48 10.84 13.72
N ALA A 2 -5.50 10.23 14.38
CA ALA A 2 -5.10 8.85 14.17
C ALA A 2 -5.95 7.88 15.01
N TRP A 3 -7.28 7.96 14.88
CA TRP A 3 -8.20 7.14 15.69
C TRP A 3 -7.97 5.64 15.51
N ASP A 4 -7.65 5.21 14.28
CA ASP A 4 -7.32 3.81 14.00
C ASP A 4 -6.05 3.37 14.74
N ILE A 5 -5.00 4.19 14.74
CA ILE A 5 -3.76 3.88 15.47
C ILE A 5 -4.03 3.67 16.97
N ILE A 6 -4.85 4.51 17.58
CA ILE A 6 -5.13 4.48 19.02
C ILE A 6 -6.01 3.27 19.41
N ARG A 7 -7.02 2.95 18.60
CA ARG A 7 -8.00 1.90 18.97
C ARG A 7 -7.48 0.47 18.77
N ILE A 8 -6.44 0.29 17.96
CA ILE A 8 -5.92 -1.03 17.62
C ILE A 8 -5.06 -1.56 18.78
N PRO A 9 -5.32 -2.78 19.28
CA PRO A 9 -4.49 -3.38 20.34
C PRO A 9 -3.23 -4.01 19.72
N TRP A 10 -2.25 -3.19 19.34
CA TRP A 10 -1.09 -3.61 18.54
C TRP A 10 -0.35 -4.84 19.07
N THR A 11 -0.19 -4.95 20.38
CA THR A 11 0.51 -6.06 21.05
C THR A 11 -0.17 -7.43 20.86
N THR A 12 -1.41 -7.49 20.35
CA THR A 12 -2.09 -8.76 20.05
C THR A 12 -1.81 -9.29 18.65
N TYR A 13 -1.21 -8.47 17.77
CA TYR A 13 -0.92 -8.85 16.39
C TYR A 13 0.49 -9.41 16.28
N ARG A 14 0.63 -10.49 15.51
CA ARG A 14 1.95 -11.02 15.14
C ARG A 14 2.62 -10.15 14.08
N GLY A 15 3.87 -9.78 14.32
CA GLY A 15 4.79 -9.17 13.36
C GLY A 15 6.05 -10.02 13.24
N ALA A 16 6.91 -9.70 12.28
CA ALA A 16 8.27 -10.22 12.24
C ALA A 16 9.08 -9.75 13.46
N GLU A 17 8.81 -8.52 13.89
CA GLU A 17 9.32 -7.91 15.11
C GLU A 17 8.16 -7.55 16.06
N ALA A 18 8.49 -7.07 17.26
CA ALA A 18 7.51 -6.62 18.24
C ALA A 18 6.69 -5.42 17.71
N THR A 19 5.37 -5.55 17.73
CA THR A 19 4.43 -4.58 17.14
C THR A 19 4.13 -3.38 18.04
N GLU A 20 4.62 -3.38 19.28
CA GLU A 20 4.36 -2.33 20.28
C GLU A 20 4.80 -0.93 19.84
N ARG A 21 5.81 -0.85 18.97
CA ARG A 21 6.34 0.41 18.43
C ARG A 21 5.69 0.85 17.11
N LEU A 22 4.90 0.00 16.46
CA LEU A 22 4.23 0.35 15.20
C LEU A 22 3.41 1.65 15.28
N PRO A 23 2.65 1.95 16.36
CA PRO A 23 1.92 3.21 16.48
C PRO A 23 2.80 4.43 16.36
N GLU A 24 3.94 4.40 17.06
CA GLU A 24 4.91 5.50 17.07
C GLU A 24 5.52 5.67 15.68
N VAL A 25 5.95 4.58 15.06
CA VAL A 25 6.59 4.61 13.74
C VAL A 25 5.60 5.04 12.63
N LEU A 26 4.33 4.63 12.73
CA LEU A 26 3.28 5.09 11.79
C LEU A 26 3.03 6.60 11.90
N LEU A 27 3.06 7.16 13.11
CA LEU A 27 2.95 8.60 13.32
C LEU A 27 4.21 9.33 12.83
N GLN A 28 5.40 8.77 13.07
CA GLN A 28 6.66 9.29 12.53
C GLN A 28 6.64 9.34 11.00
N LEU A 29 6.16 8.28 10.33
CA LEU A 29 5.97 8.28 8.89
C LEU A 29 4.95 9.34 8.46
N GLN A 30 3.82 9.47 9.17
CA GLN A 30 2.79 10.47 8.85
C GLN A 30 3.33 11.90 8.85
N ASP A 31 4.17 12.23 9.82
CA ASP A 31 4.68 13.57 10.07
C ASP A 31 6.07 13.82 9.47
N ALA A 32 6.68 12.82 8.81
CA ALA A 32 8.01 12.92 8.21
C ALA A 32 8.10 14.09 7.24
N SER A 33 9.02 15.01 7.49
CA SER A 33 9.17 16.25 6.72
C SER A 33 10.19 16.12 5.58
N THR A 34 11.04 15.09 5.66
CA THR A 34 12.08 14.79 4.67
C THR A 34 11.96 13.37 4.13
N ILE A 35 12.56 13.14 2.95
CA ILE A 35 12.63 11.81 2.34
C ILE A 35 13.35 10.82 3.26
N ALA A 36 14.43 11.24 3.91
CA ALA A 36 15.21 10.37 4.79
C ALA A 36 14.42 9.94 6.05
N GLU A 37 13.65 10.85 6.65
CA GLU A 37 12.76 10.52 7.77
C GLU A 37 11.66 9.53 7.34
N ALA A 38 11.07 9.75 6.16
CA ALA A 38 10.03 8.90 5.63
C ALA A 38 10.56 7.50 5.30
N GLU A 39 11.73 7.40 4.65
CA GLU A 39 12.42 6.15 4.33
C GLU A 39 12.77 5.35 5.59
N GLN A 40 13.30 6.03 6.62
CA GLN A 40 13.62 5.38 7.88
C GLN A 40 12.37 4.79 8.54
N ALA A 41 11.29 5.58 8.65
CA ALA A 41 10.05 5.12 9.26
C ALA A 41 9.38 4.00 8.43
N SER A 42 9.38 4.11 7.10
CA SER A 42 8.81 3.07 6.23
C SER A 42 9.59 1.76 6.32
N SER A 43 10.92 1.82 6.38
CA SER A 43 11.76 0.62 6.54
C SER A 43 11.47 -0.11 7.86
N LEU A 44 11.29 0.62 8.96
CA LEU A 44 10.91 0.03 10.26
C LEU A 44 9.53 -0.64 10.21
N ILE A 45 8.57 -0.05 9.50
CA ILE A 45 7.24 -0.66 9.29
C ILE A 45 7.38 -1.92 8.44
N GLU A 46 8.08 -1.86 7.31
CA GLU A 46 8.33 -2.98 6.41
C GLU A 46 8.94 -4.17 7.17
N MET A 47 10.01 -3.92 7.92
CA MET A 47 10.69 -4.91 8.75
C MET A 47 9.79 -5.57 9.80
N THR A 48 8.64 -4.96 10.13
CA THR A 48 7.69 -5.52 11.10
C THR A 48 6.54 -6.27 10.41
N VAL A 49 6.02 -5.77 9.29
CA VAL A 49 4.75 -6.26 8.72
C VAL A 49 4.85 -6.98 7.39
N VAL A 50 5.91 -6.73 6.61
CA VAL A 50 6.16 -7.37 5.31
C VAL A 50 7.65 -7.52 5.04
N VAL A 51 8.24 -8.65 5.44
CA VAL A 51 9.68 -8.88 5.31
C VAL A 51 9.96 -9.74 4.08
N GLN A 52 10.63 -9.18 3.08
CA GLN A 52 10.98 -9.88 1.83
C GLN A 52 9.74 -10.54 1.17
N GLY A 53 8.61 -9.85 1.17
CA GLY A 53 7.33 -10.33 0.64
C GLY A 53 6.54 -11.26 1.57
N SER A 54 7.08 -11.60 2.75
CA SER A 54 6.37 -12.40 3.76
C SER A 54 5.50 -11.51 4.65
N LEU A 55 4.18 -11.68 4.56
CA LEU A 55 3.18 -10.93 5.30
C LEU A 55 2.93 -11.51 6.68
N TYR A 56 2.86 -10.62 7.66
CA TYR A 56 2.50 -10.91 9.04
C TYR A 56 1.12 -10.35 9.37
N GLU A 57 0.49 -10.88 10.42
CA GLU A 57 -0.86 -10.49 10.84
C GLU A 57 -1.01 -8.97 11.05
N ALA A 58 0.04 -8.31 11.56
CA ALA A 58 0.11 -6.87 11.77
C ALA A 58 0.03 -6.04 10.47
N ALA A 59 0.17 -6.64 9.29
CA ALA A 59 -0.03 -5.93 8.01
C ALA A 59 -1.47 -5.43 7.85
N VAL A 60 -2.46 -6.18 8.34
CA VAL A 60 -3.89 -5.80 8.22
C VAL A 60 -4.20 -4.47 8.93
N PRO A 61 -3.93 -4.30 10.23
CA PRO A 61 -4.14 -3.01 10.90
C PRO A 61 -3.25 -1.89 10.32
N THR A 62 -2.04 -2.21 9.88
CA THR A 62 -1.15 -1.23 9.23
C THR A 62 -1.75 -0.67 7.94
N VAL A 63 -2.34 -1.51 7.07
CA VAL A 63 -3.06 -1.05 5.88
C VAL A 63 -4.18 -0.06 6.24
N ILE A 64 -4.98 -0.40 7.25
CA ILE A 64 -6.10 0.45 7.71
C ILE A 64 -5.57 1.83 8.12
N CYS A 65 -4.50 1.86 8.91
CA CYS A 65 -3.86 3.09 9.34
C CYS A 65 -3.30 3.88 8.15
N LEU A 66 -2.52 3.26 7.25
CA LEU A 66 -1.95 3.92 6.07
C LEU A 66 -3.03 4.59 5.22
N LEU A 67 -4.14 3.88 4.94
CA LEU A 67 -5.27 4.43 4.19
C LEU A 67 -5.92 5.64 4.88
N SER A 68 -6.06 5.59 6.21
CA SER A 68 -6.62 6.71 6.99
C SER A 68 -5.69 7.94 7.02
N MET A 69 -4.38 7.74 6.87
CA MET A 69 -3.35 8.77 7.03
C MET A 69 -2.95 9.45 5.72
N ILE A 70 -3.00 8.75 4.57
CA ILE A 70 -2.46 9.25 3.30
C ILE A 70 -2.95 10.65 2.93
N GLN A 71 -4.21 10.98 3.17
CA GLN A 71 -4.76 12.30 2.81
C GLN A 71 -4.25 13.45 3.69
N ARG A 72 -3.61 13.15 4.82
CA ARG A 72 -3.18 14.13 5.83
C ARG A 72 -1.68 14.05 6.12
N THR A 73 -0.93 13.32 5.29
CA THR A 73 0.52 13.18 5.41
C THR A 73 1.23 14.20 4.52
N THR A 74 2.52 14.38 4.75
CA THR A 74 3.36 15.27 3.95
C THR A 74 3.60 14.73 2.53
N ASP A 75 4.02 15.59 1.61
CA ASP A 75 4.43 15.15 0.28
C ASP A 75 5.69 14.26 0.30
N ALA A 76 6.53 14.38 1.33
CA ALA A 76 7.70 13.52 1.52
C ALA A 76 7.31 12.09 1.92
N ALA A 77 6.28 11.95 2.76
CA ALA A 77 5.84 10.66 3.31
C ALA A 77 4.89 9.89 2.40
N ARG A 78 4.03 10.59 1.64
CA ARG A 78 2.97 9.95 0.84
C ARG A 78 3.48 8.87 -0.12
N PRO A 79 4.60 9.06 -0.87
CA PRO A 79 5.14 8.01 -1.72
C PRO A 79 5.49 6.72 -0.95
N PHE A 80 6.12 6.82 0.21
CA PHE A 80 6.51 5.68 1.04
C PHE A 80 5.30 4.95 1.64
N MET A 81 4.23 5.68 2.01
CA MET A 81 2.98 5.06 2.42
C MET A 81 2.34 4.25 1.27
N LEU A 82 2.38 4.78 0.04
CA LEU A 82 1.87 4.08 -1.14
C LEU A 82 2.73 2.87 -1.49
N GLU A 83 4.05 2.98 -1.36
CA GLU A 83 4.99 1.88 -1.55
C GLU A 83 4.73 0.74 -0.55
N LEU A 84 4.57 1.05 0.74
CA LEU A 84 4.21 0.05 1.76
C LEU A 84 2.91 -0.68 1.40
N LEU A 85 1.91 0.04 0.89
CA LEU A 85 0.67 -0.59 0.42
C LEU A 85 0.92 -1.52 -0.79
N VAL A 86 1.82 -1.16 -1.72
CA VAL A 86 2.20 -2.03 -2.85
C VAL A 86 2.93 -3.28 -2.36
N LEU A 87 3.88 -3.13 -1.44
CA LEU A 87 4.61 -4.26 -0.84
C LEU A 87 3.65 -5.21 -0.13
N ILE A 88 2.71 -4.67 0.65
CA ILE A 88 1.70 -5.48 1.33
C ILE A 88 0.73 -6.13 0.33
N ALA A 89 0.32 -5.41 -0.71
CA ALA A 89 -0.57 -5.92 -1.75
C ALA A 89 0.02 -7.11 -2.53
N SER A 90 1.34 -7.08 -2.72
CA SER A 90 2.11 -8.07 -3.48
C SER A 90 2.66 -9.21 -2.62
N GLY A 91 2.55 -9.10 -1.30
CA GLY A 91 3.07 -10.08 -0.36
C GLY A 91 2.22 -11.35 -0.26
N GLU A 92 2.86 -12.40 0.24
CA GLU A 92 2.26 -13.70 0.53
C GLU A 92 2.34 -13.98 2.04
N PRO A 93 1.43 -14.77 2.62
CA PRO A 93 1.49 -15.11 4.05
C PRO A 93 2.85 -15.70 4.42
N ALA A 94 3.47 -15.20 5.50
CA ALA A 94 4.65 -15.82 6.09
C ALA A 94 4.34 -17.28 6.48
N ASP A 95 5.35 -18.14 6.47
CA ASP A 95 5.14 -19.56 6.82
C ASP A 95 4.66 -19.72 8.26
N SER A 96 5.16 -18.89 9.18
CA SER A 96 4.64 -18.83 10.55
C SER A 96 3.16 -18.46 10.62
N GLU A 97 2.67 -17.57 9.75
CA GLU A 97 1.23 -17.24 9.71
C GLU A 97 0.42 -18.43 9.19
N LYS A 98 0.92 -19.17 8.19
CA LYS A 98 0.26 -20.39 7.71
C LYS A 98 0.18 -21.46 8.80
N GLU A 99 1.27 -21.67 9.53
CA GLU A 99 1.36 -22.61 10.66
C GLU A 99 0.40 -22.24 11.79
N ASN A 100 0.20 -20.94 12.03
CA ASN A 100 -0.76 -20.43 13.01
C ASN A 100 -2.21 -20.32 12.47
N GLY A 101 -2.49 -20.87 11.29
CA GLY A 101 -3.84 -20.91 10.71
C GLY A 101 -4.30 -19.61 10.04
N ASN A 102 -3.42 -18.63 9.87
CA ASN A 102 -3.68 -17.32 9.24
C ASN A 102 -3.21 -17.26 7.78
N ALA A 103 -3.41 -18.33 7.01
CA ALA A 103 -3.03 -18.40 5.60
C ALA A 103 -3.78 -17.41 4.69
N ARG A 104 -4.79 -16.70 5.21
CA ARG A 104 -5.60 -15.70 4.47
C ARG A 104 -5.25 -14.26 4.79
N VAL A 105 -4.11 -14.00 5.45
CA VAL A 105 -3.67 -12.63 5.76
C VAL A 105 -3.54 -11.77 4.49
N ALA A 106 -3.02 -12.34 3.39
CA ALA A 106 -2.90 -11.64 2.11
C ALA A 106 -4.26 -11.25 1.50
N GLU A 107 -5.27 -12.13 1.58
CA GLU A 107 -6.63 -11.82 1.13
C GLU A 107 -7.27 -10.70 1.98
N THR A 108 -7.00 -10.72 3.29
CA THR A 108 -7.53 -9.74 4.23
C THR A 108 -6.89 -8.37 4.00
N CYS A 109 -5.57 -8.31 3.83
CA CYS A 109 -4.86 -7.08 3.48
C CYS A 109 -5.40 -6.50 2.18
N MET A 110 -5.56 -7.32 1.14
CA MET A 110 -6.05 -6.85 -0.15
C MET A 110 -7.49 -6.34 -0.13
N ARG A 111 -8.35 -6.92 0.71
CA ARG A 111 -9.69 -6.40 0.91
C ARG A 111 -9.68 -4.99 1.51
N GLU A 112 -8.78 -4.72 2.45
CA GLU A 112 -8.63 -3.39 3.02
C GLU A 112 -7.98 -2.42 2.01
N ILE A 113 -6.91 -2.83 1.31
CA ILE A 113 -6.25 -2.04 0.26
C ILE A 113 -7.25 -1.61 -0.82
N ALA A 114 -8.13 -2.51 -1.27
CA ALA A 114 -9.14 -2.20 -2.29
C ALA A 114 -10.09 -1.06 -1.90
N ARG A 115 -10.25 -0.77 -0.60
CA ARG A 115 -11.05 0.39 -0.13
C ARG A 115 -10.41 1.73 -0.49
N GLY A 116 -9.10 1.75 -0.77
CA GLY A 116 -8.35 2.92 -1.21
C GLY A 116 -8.47 3.23 -2.71
N THR A 117 -9.18 2.43 -3.51
CA THR A 117 -9.22 2.56 -4.98
C THR A 117 -9.60 3.95 -5.49
N ALA A 118 -10.54 4.65 -4.83
CA ALA A 118 -10.91 6.02 -5.19
C ALA A 118 -9.77 7.02 -4.96
N LEU A 119 -9.01 6.84 -3.88
CA LEU A 119 -7.82 7.64 -3.55
C LEU A 119 -6.70 7.39 -4.56
N TYR A 120 -6.47 6.13 -4.93
CA TYR A 120 -5.43 5.79 -5.93
C TYR A 120 -5.78 6.35 -7.31
N ALA A 121 -7.05 6.33 -7.71
CA ALA A 121 -7.49 6.94 -8.95
C ALA A 121 -7.26 8.46 -8.96
N HIS A 122 -7.53 9.13 -7.84
CA HIS A 122 -7.24 10.56 -7.69
C HIS A 122 -5.75 10.86 -7.80
N LEU A 123 -4.89 10.10 -7.11
CA LEU A 123 -3.44 10.29 -7.15
C LEU A 123 -2.82 9.86 -8.49
N LEU A 124 -3.43 8.93 -9.23
CA LEU A 124 -3.04 8.63 -10.61
C LEU A 124 -3.21 9.85 -11.53
N GLU A 125 -4.31 10.60 -11.34
CA GLU A 125 -4.66 11.77 -12.14
C GLU A 125 -3.89 13.03 -11.72
N TYR A 126 -3.74 13.26 -10.42
CA TYR A 126 -3.21 14.53 -9.87
C TYR A 126 -1.90 14.41 -9.09
N GLY A 127 -1.48 13.20 -8.73
CA GLY A 127 -0.24 12.94 -8.00
C GLY A 127 1.00 13.17 -8.86
N ARG A 128 2.18 12.96 -8.29
CA ARG A 128 3.47 13.23 -8.97
C ARG A 128 4.49 12.13 -8.74
N GLY A 129 5.41 11.98 -9.69
CA GLY A 129 6.57 11.11 -9.56
C GLY A 129 6.22 9.68 -9.12
N ALA A 130 6.81 9.25 -8.01
CA ALA A 130 6.63 7.91 -7.44
C ALA A 130 5.18 7.62 -7.02
N GLU A 131 4.40 8.62 -6.58
CA GLU A 131 3.00 8.40 -6.18
C GLU A 131 2.18 7.78 -7.32
N ARG A 132 2.38 8.27 -8.55
CA ARG A 132 1.67 7.76 -9.73
C ARG A 132 2.07 6.34 -10.07
N LEU A 133 3.36 6.01 -9.96
CA LEU A 133 3.85 4.65 -10.19
C LEU A 133 3.22 3.66 -9.20
N HIS A 134 3.25 3.98 -7.90
CA HIS A 134 2.61 3.12 -6.89
C HIS A 134 1.08 3.03 -7.07
N CYS A 135 0.41 4.12 -7.49
CA CYS A 135 -1.02 4.08 -7.76
C CYS A 135 -1.37 3.23 -8.98
N ILE A 136 -0.49 3.17 -9.99
CA ILE A 136 -0.64 2.22 -11.11
C ILE A 136 -0.62 0.80 -10.56
N ASP A 137 0.39 0.42 -9.78
CA ASP A 137 0.46 -0.93 -9.22
C ASP A 137 -0.73 -1.27 -8.32
N LEU A 138 -1.11 -0.38 -7.41
CA LEU A 138 -2.24 -0.60 -6.50
C LEU A 138 -3.56 -0.82 -7.24
N LEU A 139 -3.87 0.01 -8.25
CA LEU A 139 -5.06 -0.16 -9.06
C LEU A 139 -5.04 -1.47 -9.85
N GLY A 140 -3.86 -1.86 -10.34
CA GLY A 140 -3.66 -3.07 -11.11
C GLY A 140 -3.88 -4.31 -10.26
N LEU A 141 -3.23 -4.37 -9.10
CA LEU A 141 -3.37 -5.43 -8.10
C LEU A 141 -4.82 -5.56 -7.62
N CYS A 142 -5.49 -4.43 -7.37
CA CYS A 142 -6.91 -4.43 -7.02
C CYS A 142 -7.77 -4.99 -8.16
N ALA A 143 -7.54 -4.59 -9.41
CA ALA A 143 -8.29 -5.06 -10.57
C ALA A 143 -8.02 -6.53 -10.93
N GLN A 144 -6.83 -7.06 -10.65
CA GLN A 144 -6.55 -8.49 -10.81
C GLN A 144 -7.45 -9.33 -9.90
N ARG A 145 -7.65 -8.90 -8.66
CA ARG A 145 -8.43 -9.64 -7.65
C ARG A 145 -9.93 -9.34 -7.71
N ASP A 146 -10.32 -8.10 -8.01
CA ASP A 146 -11.72 -7.68 -8.13
C ASP A 146 -12.09 -7.39 -9.60
N ARG A 147 -12.84 -8.33 -10.19
CA ARG A 147 -13.31 -8.22 -11.58
C ARG A 147 -14.17 -6.98 -11.83
N SER A 148 -14.87 -6.47 -10.82
CA SER A 148 -15.71 -5.27 -10.97
C SER A 148 -14.91 -4.00 -11.25
N LEU A 149 -13.61 -4.00 -10.89
CA LEU A 149 -12.72 -2.86 -11.10
C LEU A 149 -12.01 -2.89 -12.46
N LYS A 150 -11.93 -4.05 -13.12
CA LYS A 150 -11.10 -4.27 -14.33
C LYS A 150 -11.35 -3.25 -15.43
N GLU A 151 -12.61 -3.12 -15.87
CA GLU A 151 -12.94 -2.21 -16.99
C GLU A 151 -12.66 -0.75 -16.64
N ARG A 152 -12.96 -0.35 -15.40
CA ARG A 152 -12.69 1.01 -14.92
C ARG A 152 -11.19 1.30 -14.90
N VAL A 153 -10.38 0.38 -14.36
CA VAL A 153 -8.92 0.53 -14.28
C VAL A 153 -8.29 0.54 -15.68
N ARG A 154 -8.70 -0.35 -16.59
CA ARG A 154 -8.25 -0.34 -18.00
C ARG A 154 -8.58 0.98 -18.69
N TRP A 155 -9.77 1.52 -18.48
CA TRP A 155 -10.15 2.82 -19.02
C TRP A 155 -9.25 3.94 -18.45
N MET A 156 -9.01 3.95 -17.14
CA MET A 156 -8.13 4.93 -16.48
C MET A 156 -6.71 4.90 -17.07
N TYR A 157 -6.10 3.71 -17.20
CA TYR A 157 -4.76 3.59 -17.78
C TYR A 157 -4.67 4.06 -19.22
N ARG A 158 -5.64 3.68 -20.06
CA ARG A 158 -5.71 4.17 -21.45
C ARG A 158 -5.86 5.69 -21.50
N ARG A 159 -6.64 6.27 -20.58
CA ARG A 159 -6.83 7.71 -20.50
C ARG A 159 -5.53 8.42 -20.15
N VAL A 160 -4.76 7.90 -19.19
CA VAL A 160 -3.46 8.46 -18.81
C VAL A 160 -2.44 8.32 -19.96
N LEU A 161 -2.37 7.18 -20.63
CA LEU A 161 -1.46 6.93 -21.76
C LEU A 161 -1.61 7.92 -22.93
N GLN A 162 -2.78 8.53 -23.11
CA GLN A 162 -3.03 9.52 -24.17
C GLN A 162 -2.25 10.83 -23.98
N TYR A 163 -1.93 11.18 -22.73
CA TYR A 163 -1.30 12.46 -22.39
C TYR A 163 0.02 12.30 -21.62
N GLU A 164 0.39 11.07 -21.27
CA GLU A 164 1.62 10.78 -20.56
C GLU A 164 2.83 10.79 -21.51
N ASN A 165 3.84 11.57 -21.14
CA ASN A 165 5.10 11.69 -21.88
C ASN A 165 6.27 11.00 -21.15
N ASN A 166 6.10 10.65 -19.87
CA ASN A 166 7.12 9.93 -19.11
C ASN A 166 7.14 8.45 -19.53
N GLU A 167 8.21 8.02 -20.21
CA GLU A 167 8.38 6.66 -20.72
C GLU A 167 8.19 5.58 -19.64
N ARG A 168 8.76 5.77 -18.45
CA ARG A 168 8.63 4.81 -17.35
C ARG A 168 7.18 4.62 -16.91
N ILE A 169 6.41 5.70 -16.83
CA ILE A 169 4.98 5.61 -16.49
C ILE A 169 4.22 4.88 -17.61
N ARG A 170 4.53 5.17 -18.88
CA ARG A 170 3.90 4.52 -20.03
C ARG A 170 4.17 3.02 -20.03
N GLU A 171 5.41 2.59 -19.82
CA GLU A 171 5.80 1.18 -19.73
C GLU A 171 5.01 0.43 -18.66
N PHE A 172 4.87 1.03 -17.46
CA PHE A 172 4.08 0.45 -16.37
C PHE A 172 2.60 0.32 -16.74
N LEU A 173 2.00 1.34 -17.35
CA LEU A 173 0.60 1.30 -17.79
C LEU A 173 0.38 0.22 -18.86
N GLU A 174 1.30 0.09 -19.82
CA GLU A 174 1.23 -0.92 -20.88
C GLU A 174 1.45 -2.35 -20.36
N TYR A 175 2.34 -2.53 -19.37
CA TYR A 175 2.46 -3.79 -18.63
C TYR A 175 1.12 -4.17 -18.00
N TRP A 176 0.54 -3.29 -17.19
CA TRP A 176 -0.73 -3.58 -16.52
C TRP A 176 -1.92 -3.78 -17.46
N LEU A 177 -1.97 -3.07 -18.59
CA LEU A 177 -3.01 -3.28 -19.60
C LEU A 177 -2.95 -4.68 -20.23
N ARG A 178 -1.75 -5.28 -20.33
CA ARG A 178 -1.56 -6.67 -20.76
C ARG A 178 -1.97 -7.66 -19.68
N GLU A 179 -1.56 -7.43 -18.43
CA GLU A 179 -1.94 -8.27 -17.28
C GLU A 179 -3.46 -8.28 -17.01
N LEU A 180 -4.14 -7.19 -17.35
CA LEU A 180 -5.59 -7.05 -17.18
C LEU A 180 -6.40 -7.37 -18.45
N ALA A 181 -5.77 -7.86 -19.52
CA ALA A 181 -6.46 -8.28 -20.74
C ALA A 181 -7.24 -9.58 -20.54
#